data_AF-A0A6N8UYU8-F1
#
_entry.id   AF-A0A6N8UYU8-F1
#
_cell.length_a   1.000
_cell.length_b   1.000
_cell.length_c   1.000
_cell.angle_alpha   90.00
_cell.angle_beta   90.00
_cell.angle_gamma   90.00
#
_symmetry.space_group_name_H-M   'P 1'
#
loop_
_entity.id
_entity.type
_entity.pdbx_description
1 polymer ?
#
loop_
_entity_poly.entity_id
_entity_poly.type
_entity_poly.pdbx_seq_one_letter_code
_entity_poly.pdbx_strand_id
1 'polypeptide(L)'
;MKAGRAFEVPLSDAAVAVLREAENLREEGSGLVFPGVRKGKPLTDSTLSKTLRKAGVGMVPHGVRAMFRTWADERTDVRHDVREQALAHAVGSTVERAYARSDLLAQRRVLMQR
;
A
#
# COMPACT_ATOMS: atom_id res chain seq x y z
N MET A 1 3.38 1.07 -10.42
CA MET A 1 3.68 0.07 -11.46
C MET A 1 4.68 -0.94 -10.92
N LYS A 2 4.46 -2.24 -11.09
CA LYS A 2 5.47 -3.27 -10.87
C LYS A 2 5.59 -4.08 -12.16
N ALA A 3 6.80 -4.24 -12.68
CA ALA A 3 7.06 -4.90 -13.97
C ALA A 3 6.24 -4.31 -15.16
N GLY A 4 6.06 -2.98 -15.19
CA GLY A 4 5.38 -2.29 -16.30
C GLY A 4 3.86 -2.44 -16.38
N ARG A 5 3.21 -3.09 -15.40
CA ARG A 5 1.75 -3.14 -15.31
C ARG A 5 1.20 -2.12 -14.31
N ALA A 6 0.06 -1.53 -14.67
CA ALA A 6 -0.80 -0.84 -13.73
C ALA A 6 -1.19 -1.82 -12.61
N PHE A 7 -1.19 -1.31 -11.38
CA PHE A 7 -1.56 -2.09 -10.21
C PHE A 7 -2.50 -1.24 -9.38
N GLU A 8 -3.73 -1.70 -9.25
CA GLU A 8 -4.75 -1.05 -8.45
C GLU A 8 -4.68 -1.54 -7.01
N VAL A 9 -4.83 -0.62 -6.06
CA VAL A 9 -4.89 -0.90 -4.62
C VAL A 9 -6.24 -0.42 -4.12
N PRO A 10 -7.14 -1.31 -3.66
CA PRO A 10 -8.33 -0.89 -2.94
C PRO A 10 -7.91 -0.15 -1.67
N LEU A 11 -8.50 1.01 -1.42
CA LEU A 11 -8.23 1.78 -0.21
C LEU A 11 -9.28 1.43 0.84
N SER A 12 -8.84 1.26 2.08
CA SER A 12 -9.71 1.18 3.25
C SER A 12 -10.28 2.55 3.60
N ASP A 13 -11.36 2.59 4.39
CA ASP A 13 -11.91 3.87 4.85
C ASP A 13 -10.88 4.69 5.63
N ALA A 14 -10.04 4.04 6.43
CA ALA A 14 -8.94 4.70 7.15
C ALA A 14 -7.89 5.31 6.20
N ALA A 15 -7.52 4.58 5.13
CA ALA A 15 -6.59 5.11 4.13
C ALA A 15 -7.20 6.29 3.37
N VAL A 16 -8.50 6.22 3.03
CA VAL A 16 -9.23 7.34 2.42
C VAL A 16 -9.28 8.55 3.35
N ALA A 17 -9.51 8.35 4.65
CA ALA A 17 -9.50 9.43 5.63
C ALA A 17 -8.14 10.15 5.67
N VAL A 18 -7.03 9.40 5.70
CA VAL A 18 -5.67 9.98 5.64
C VAL A 18 -5.45 10.78 4.36
N LEU A 19 -5.94 10.30 3.21
CA LEU A 19 -5.82 11.04 1.95
C LEU A 19 -6.62 12.35 1.96
N ARG A 20 -7.82 12.35 2.56
CA ARG A 20 -8.61 13.57 2.74
C ARG A 20 -7.91 14.58 3.63
N GLU A 21 -7.26 14.13 4.70
CA GLU A 21 -6.43 15.02 5.54
C GLU A 21 -5.23 15.57 4.76
N ALA A 22 -4.60 14.72 3.93
CA ALA A 22 -3.47 15.11 3.09
C ALA A 22 -3.82 16.15 2.02
N GLU A 23 -5.10 16.27 1.62
CA GLU A 23 -5.55 17.31 0.69
C GLU A 23 -5.24 18.72 1.23
N ASN A 24 -5.35 18.93 2.55
CA ASN A 24 -5.04 20.20 3.20
C ASN A 24 -3.54 20.56 3.14
N LEU A 25 -2.68 19.59 2.84
CA LEU A 25 -1.23 19.77 2.76
C LEU A 25 -0.75 19.96 1.32
N ARG A 26 -1.64 19.91 0.32
CA ARG A 26 -1.24 19.96 -1.09
C ARG A 26 -0.63 21.31 -1.45
N GLU A 27 0.51 21.24 -2.13
CA GLU A 27 1.09 22.40 -2.80
C GLU A 27 0.49 22.55 -4.20
N GLU A 28 -0.07 23.73 -4.47
CA GLU A 28 -0.66 24.07 -5.76
C GLU A 28 0.36 23.88 -6.89
N GLY A 29 -0.08 23.26 -7.99
CA GLY A 29 0.76 22.98 -9.16
C GLY A 29 1.80 21.85 -8.99
N SER A 30 1.96 21.25 -7.81
CA SER A 30 2.97 20.20 -7.58
C SER A 30 2.59 18.83 -8.17
N GLY A 31 1.29 18.53 -8.25
CA GLY A 31 0.78 17.21 -8.63
C GLY A 31 1.03 16.09 -7.59
N LEU A 32 1.59 16.42 -6.43
CA LEU A 32 1.92 15.45 -5.38
C LEU A 32 0.74 15.27 -4.40
N VAL A 33 0.58 14.04 -3.90
CA VAL A 33 -0.33 13.74 -2.78
C VAL A 33 0.32 14.10 -1.45
N PHE A 34 1.59 13.75 -1.28
CA PHE A 34 2.39 14.04 -0.09
C PHE A 34 3.61 14.91 -0.45
N PRO A 35 3.50 16.25 -0.41
CA PRO A 35 4.63 17.12 -0.63
C PRO A 35 5.66 16.99 0.49
N GLY A 36 6.93 17.18 0.15
CA GLY A 36 8.04 17.19 1.08
C GLY A 36 8.32 18.59 1.63
N VAL A 37 9.32 18.70 2.49
CA VAL A 37 9.74 19.97 3.11
C VAL A 37 10.25 20.99 2.07
N ARG A 38 10.78 20.50 0.95
CA ARG A 38 11.23 21.35 -0.16
C ARG A 38 10.09 21.48 -1.17
N LYS A 39 9.71 22.73 -1.49
CA LYS A 39 8.66 23.04 -2.46
C LYS A 39 8.83 22.25 -3.77
N GLY A 40 7.74 21.64 -4.23
CA GLY A 40 7.69 20.85 -5.47
C GLY A 40 8.50 19.55 -5.43
N LYS A 41 8.98 19.11 -4.26
CA LYS A 41 9.67 17.81 -4.09
C LYS A 41 8.81 16.86 -3.27
N PRO A 42 8.86 15.55 -3.56
CA PRO A 42 8.13 14.56 -2.77
C PRO A 42 8.72 14.43 -1.37
N LEU A 43 7.91 13.87 -0.47
CA LEU A 43 8.37 13.36 0.81
C LEU A 43 9.51 12.34 0.61
N THR A 44 10.50 12.34 1.50
CA THR A 44 11.61 11.38 1.44
C THR A 44 11.37 10.18 2.36
N ASP A 45 11.95 9.03 2.01
CA ASP A 45 11.91 7.81 2.84
C ASP A 45 12.49 8.04 4.25
N SER A 46 13.51 8.91 4.36
CA SER A 46 14.08 9.29 5.65
C SER A 46 13.07 10.04 6.52
N THR A 47 12.22 10.87 5.92
CA THR A 47 11.15 11.56 6.64
C THR A 47 10.18 10.56 7.27
N LEU A 48 9.71 9.58 6.50
CA LEU A 48 8.81 8.53 7.02
C LEU A 48 9.45 7.74 8.17
N SER A 49 10.71 7.33 7.99
CA SER A 49 11.45 6.58 9.01
C SER A 49 11.63 7.37 10.30
N LYS A 50 11.94 8.67 10.21
CA LYS A 50 12.06 9.57 11.37
C LYS A 50 10.71 9.78 12.06
N THR A 51 9.62 9.90 11.31
CA THR A 51 8.27 10.06 11.86
C THR A 51 7.86 8.82 12.67
N LEU A 52 8.06 7.62 12.13
CA LEU A 52 7.77 6.37 12.85
C LEU A 52 8.58 6.26 14.15
N ARG A 53 9.87 6.55 14.09
CA ARG A 53 10.74 6.58 15.27
C ARG A 53 10.25 7.60 16.31
N LYS A 54 9.87 8.81 15.88
CA LYS A 54 9.36 9.86 16.79
C LYS A 54 8.04 9.46 17.44
N ALA A 55 7.19 8.72 16.73
CA ALA A 55 5.95 8.16 17.25
C ALA A 55 6.16 6.95 18.18
N GLY A 56 7.41 6.54 18.44
CA GLY A 56 7.71 5.38 19.28
C GLY A 56 7.38 4.04 18.60
N VAL A 57 7.13 4.04 17.29
CA VAL A 57 6.84 2.83 16.53
C VAL A 57 8.17 2.15 16.18
N GLY A 58 8.43 0.99 16.76
CA GLY A 58 9.66 0.20 16.56
C GLY A 58 9.80 -0.45 15.19
N MET A 59 9.32 0.18 14.11
CA MET A 59 9.38 -0.36 12.75
C MET A 59 9.78 0.71 11.73
N VAL A 60 10.33 0.24 10.61
CA VAL A 60 10.58 1.06 9.40
C VAL A 60 9.39 0.96 8.44
N PRO A 61 9.25 1.86 7.45
CA PRO A 61 8.13 1.81 6.50
C PRO A 61 7.97 0.45 5.80
N HIS A 62 9.08 -0.21 5.44
CA HIS A 62 9.03 -1.56 4.87
C HIS A 62 8.44 -2.60 5.83
N GLY A 63 8.67 -2.44 7.14
CA GLY A 63 8.15 -3.34 8.19
C GLY A 63 6.63 -3.32 8.28
N VAL A 64 5.98 -2.19 7.98
CA VAL A 64 4.50 -2.08 7.93
C VAL A 64 3.92 -3.07 6.92
N ARG A 65 4.60 -3.25 5.79
CA ARG A 65 4.14 -4.15 4.72
C ARG A 65 4.30 -5.62 5.08
N ALA A 66 5.40 -5.98 5.75
CA ALA A 66 5.59 -7.31 6.30
C ALA A 66 4.53 -7.60 7.39
N MET A 67 4.27 -6.62 8.25
CA MET A 67 3.22 -6.71 9.27
C MET A 67 1.84 -6.95 8.66
N PHE A 68 1.47 -6.26 7.57
CA PHE A 68 0.22 -6.55 6.86
C PHE A 68 0.16 -8.01 6.38
N ARG A 69 1.26 -8.53 5.83
CA ARG A 69 1.30 -9.92 5.34
C ARG A 69 1.06 -10.92 6.47
N THR A 70 1.78 -10.75 7.58
CA THR A 70 1.67 -11.59 8.78
C THR A 70 0.27 -11.49 9.38
N TRP A 71 -0.25 -10.28 9.56
CA TRP A 71 -1.60 -10.08 10.07
C TRP A 71 -2.65 -10.76 9.19
N ALA A 72 -2.53 -10.63 7.86
CA ALA A 72 -3.45 -11.29 6.95
C ALA A 72 -3.38 -12.83 7.09
N ASP A 73 -2.20 -13.40 7.33
CA ASP A 73 -2.07 -14.84 7.59
C ASP A 73 -2.67 -15.30 8.90
N GLU A 74 -2.41 -14.57 9.98
CA GLU A 74 -2.78 -14.99 11.33
C GLU A 74 -4.22 -14.65 11.71
N ARG A 75 -4.80 -13.58 11.12
CA ARG A 75 -6.07 -12.99 11.57
C ARG A 75 -7.19 -13.09 10.56
N THR A 76 -6.94 -13.67 9.39
CA THR A 76 -7.97 -13.83 8.37
C THR A 76 -7.99 -15.24 7.82
N ASP A 77 -9.09 -15.57 7.17
CA ASP A 77 -9.33 -16.78 6.37
C ASP A 77 -9.15 -16.53 4.86
N VAL A 78 -8.72 -15.31 4.49
CA VAL A 78 -8.58 -14.90 3.10
C VAL A 78 -7.59 -15.79 2.35
N ARG A 79 -7.87 -16.14 1.11
CA ARG A 79 -6.99 -17.01 0.32
C ARG A 79 -5.59 -16.41 0.15
N HIS A 80 -4.58 -17.28 0.12
CA HIS A 80 -3.17 -16.91 -0.05
C HIS A 80 -2.94 -15.97 -1.25
N ASP A 81 -3.53 -16.29 -2.40
CA ASP A 81 -3.39 -15.50 -3.62
C ASP A 81 -3.96 -14.08 -3.50
N VAL A 82 -5.05 -13.90 -2.77
CA VAL A 82 -5.61 -12.57 -2.49
C VAL A 82 -4.66 -11.75 -1.61
N ARG A 83 -4.07 -12.36 -0.56
CA ARG A 83 -3.13 -11.69 0.36
C ARG A 83 -1.86 -11.24 -0.38
N GLU A 84 -1.30 -12.13 -1.20
CA GLU A 84 -0.11 -11.85 -2.01
C GLU A 84 -0.40 -10.80 -3.10
N GLN A 85 -1.54 -10.89 -3.79
CA GLN A 85 -1.92 -9.89 -4.80
C GLN A 85 -2.22 -8.53 -4.18
N ALA A 86 -2.75 -8.45 -2.94
CA ALA A 86 -2.89 -7.18 -2.22
C ALA A 86 -1.55 -6.45 -2.06
N LEU A 87 -0.46 -7.20 -2.01
CA LEU A 87 0.89 -6.69 -1.97
C LEU A 87 1.51 -6.49 -3.36
N ALA A 88 0.87 -6.80 -4.48
CA ALA A 88 1.52 -6.88 -5.80
C ALA A 88 2.67 -7.91 -5.83
N HIS A 89 2.57 -8.99 -5.07
CA HIS A 89 3.45 -10.13 -5.25
C HIS A 89 2.98 -10.96 -6.44
N ALA A 90 3.93 -11.58 -7.15
CA ALA A 90 3.61 -12.51 -8.22
C ALA A 90 3.24 -13.85 -7.58
N VAL A 91 2.04 -14.36 -7.87
CA VAL A 91 1.55 -15.63 -7.33
C VAL A 91 1.53 -16.68 -8.44
N GLY A 92 1.91 -17.91 -8.11
CA GLY A 92 1.96 -19.02 -9.06
C GLY A 92 3.14 -18.94 -10.04
N SER A 93 3.28 -19.99 -10.84
CA SER A 93 4.25 -20.14 -11.93
C SER A 93 3.99 -19.14 -13.08
N THR A 94 4.96 -19.01 -13.99
CA THR A 94 4.81 -18.17 -15.19
C THR A 94 3.62 -18.60 -16.04
N VAL A 95 3.34 -19.91 -16.10
CA VAL A 95 2.19 -20.46 -16.84
C VAL A 95 0.88 -20.08 -16.15
N GLU A 96 0.73 -20.32 -14.85
CA GLU A 96 -0.48 -19.97 -14.10
C GLU A 96 -0.80 -18.48 -14.21
N ARG A 97 0.22 -17.61 -14.12
CA ARG A 97 0.06 -16.16 -14.28
C ARG A 97 -0.37 -15.73 -15.67
N ALA A 98 -0.02 -16.49 -16.72
CA ALA A 98 -0.47 -16.21 -18.08
C ALA A 98 -1.99 -16.45 -18.24
N TYR A 99 -2.55 -17.38 -17.46
CA TYR A 99 -3.98 -17.68 -17.45
C TYR A 99 -4.77 -16.93 -16.36
N ALA A 100 -4.09 -16.37 -15.35
CA ALA A 100 -4.70 -15.53 -14.33
C ALA A 100 -5.19 -14.20 -14.92
N ARG A 101 -6.46 -14.14 -15.30
CA ARG A 101 -7.10 -12.93 -15.88
C ARG A 101 -7.67 -11.98 -14.83
N SER A 102 -7.73 -12.39 -13.57
CA SER A 102 -8.29 -11.61 -12.47
C SER A 102 -7.19 -11.08 -11.55
N ASP A 103 -7.33 -9.83 -11.14
CA ASP A 103 -6.53 -9.17 -10.11
C ASP A 103 -7.16 -9.25 -8.70
N LEU A 104 -8.22 -10.06 -8.59
CA LEU A 104 -8.97 -10.34 -7.37
C LEU A 104 -9.45 -9.06 -6.64
N LEU A 105 -9.68 -7.96 -7.37
CA LEU A 105 -9.92 -6.63 -6.78
C LEU A 105 -11.07 -6.61 -5.77
N ALA A 106 -12.18 -7.30 -6.05
CA ALA A 106 -13.32 -7.39 -5.15
C ALA A 106 -12.97 -8.08 -3.81
N GLN A 107 -12.21 -9.17 -3.87
CA GLN A 107 -11.77 -9.90 -2.66
C GLN A 107 -10.74 -9.09 -1.88
N ARG A 108 -9.82 -8.42 -2.59
CA ARG A 108 -8.85 -7.51 -1.99
C ARG A 108 -9.53 -6.33 -1.31
N ARG A 109 -10.60 -5.77 -1.87
CA ARG A 109 -11.39 -4.71 -1.24
C ARG A 109 -11.96 -5.14 0.11
N VAL A 110 -12.50 -6.35 0.20
CA VAL A 110 -12.99 -6.91 1.47
C VAL A 110 -11.85 -7.07 2.47
N LEU A 111 -10.68 -7.58 2.03
CA LEU A 111 -9.50 -7.69 2.90
C LEU A 111 -9.02 -6.33 3.42
N MET A 112 -9.01 -5.29 2.59
CA MET A 112 -8.55 -3.95 2.99
C MET A 112 -9.44 -3.29 4.05
N GLN A 113 -10.71 -3.68 4.14
CA GLN A 113 -11.68 -3.07 5.06
C GLN A 113 -11.73 -3.73 6.44
N ARG A 114 -11.05 -4.87 6.62
CA ARG A 114 -10.94 -5.57 7.91
C ARG A 114 -9.94 -4.87 8.82
#